data_AF-A0A4P9W7T8-F1
#
_entry.id   AF-A0A4P9W7T8-F1
#
_cell.length_a   1.000
_cell.length_b   1.000
_cell.length_c   1.000
_cell.angle_alpha   90.00
_cell.angle_beta   90.00
_cell.angle_gamma   90.00
#
_symmetry.space_group_name_H-M   'P 1'
#
loop_
_entity.id
_entity.type
_entity.pdbx_description
1 polymer ?
#
loop_
_entity_poly.entity_id
_entity_poly.type
_entity_poly.pdbx_seq_one_letter_code
_entity_poly.pdbx_strand_id
1 'polypeptide(L)' 'HLTNDHIGRKATNNLCLECRWGGCTVAYAKRDHVTSHLRIHVPLKPHVCPICSRAFKRPQDLKKHDKLH' A
#
# COMPACT_ATOMS: atom_id res chain seq x y z
N HIS A 1 3.86 -2.24 11.44
CA HIS A 1 2.44 -2.46 11.78
C HIS A 1 1.60 -2.74 10.53
N LEU A 2 1.90 -3.84 9.81
CA LEU A 2 0.97 -4.42 8.84
C LEU A 2 0.30 -5.56 9.61
N THR A 3 -0.85 -5.28 10.21
CA THR A 3 -1.54 -6.25 11.05
C THR A 3 -1.87 -7.48 10.20
N ASN A 4 -1.26 -8.59 10.59
CA ASN A 4 -1.63 -9.95 10.25
C ASN A 4 -3.04 -10.25 10.78
N ASP A 5 -4.06 -9.51 10.33
CA ASP A 5 -5.44 -9.91 10.56
C ASP A 5 -5.83 -10.89 9.45
N HIS A 6 -5.32 -12.10 9.61
CA HIS A 6 -5.83 -13.28 8.95
C HIS A 6 -7.29 -13.46 9.41
N ILE A 7 -8.24 -12.80 8.74
CA ILE A 7 -9.63 -13.26 8.75
C ILE A 7 -9.71 -14.43 7.78
N GLY A 8 -9.22 -15.57 8.25
CA GLY A 8 -9.59 -16.86 7.71
C GLY A 8 -11.04 -17.12 8.05
N ARG A 9 -11.92 -17.12 7.04
CA ARG A 9 -13.10 -17.98 7.03
C ARG A 9 -13.11 -18.79 5.74
N LYS A 10 -13.25 -20.11 5.93
CA LYS A 10 -13.08 -21.15 4.92
C LYS A 10 -14.10 -21.02 3.78
N ALA A 11 -13.58 -21.18 2.57
CA ALA A 11 -14.15 -21.82 1.38
C ALA A 11 -15.69 -21.87 1.22
N THR A 12 -16.19 -20.97 0.38
CA THR A 12 -17.14 -21.29 -0.71
C THR A 12 -16.89 -20.26 -1.83
N ASN A 13 -16.81 -20.73 -3.08
CA ASN A 13 -16.59 -20.00 -4.33
C ASN A 13 -16.89 -18.48 -4.31
N ASN A 14 -15.91 -17.67 -4.75
CA ASN A 14 -15.87 -16.18 -4.78
C ASN A 14 -15.64 -15.46 -3.44
N LEU A 15 -14.39 -15.49 -2.95
CA LEU A 15 -13.93 -14.61 -1.86
C LEU A 15 -13.65 -13.21 -2.43
N CYS A 16 -14.66 -12.33 -2.43
CA CYS A 16 -14.47 -10.91 -2.73
C CYS A 16 -13.74 -10.23 -1.55
N LEU A 17 -12.56 -9.68 -1.82
CA LEU A 17 -11.72 -8.95 -0.88
C LEU A 17 -11.87 -7.45 -1.16
N GLU A 18 -12.35 -6.71 -0.16
CA GLU A 18 -12.67 -5.29 -0.27
C GLU A 18 -11.53 -4.39 0.21
N CYS A 19 -11.29 -3.29 -0.49
CA CYS A 19 -10.33 -2.28 -0.07
C CYS A 19 -10.91 -1.44 1.07
N ARG A 20 -10.28 -1.47 2.26
CA ARG A 20 -10.71 -0.69 3.44
C ARG A 20 -10.13 0.73 3.49
N TRP A 21 -9.58 1.25 2.38
CA TRP A 21 -9.05 2.60 2.36
C TRP A 21 -10.19 3.61 2.33
N GLY A 22 -10.18 4.58 3.25
CA GLY A 22 -11.30 5.51 3.45
C GLY A 22 -11.80 6.16 2.16
N GLY A 23 -13.05 5.84 1.78
CA GLY A 23 -13.69 6.30 0.55
C GLY A 23 -13.50 5.42 -0.70
N CYS A 24 -12.79 4.29 -0.60
CA CYS A 24 -12.63 3.34 -1.70
C CYS A 24 -13.62 2.19 -1.59
N THR A 25 -14.41 1.95 -2.64
CA THR A 25 -15.45 0.92 -2.70
C THR A 25 -15.07 -0.25 -3.62
N VAL A 26 -13.78 -0.40 -3.91
CA VAL A 26 -13.31 -1.42 -4.86
C VAL A 26 -13.12 -2.75 -4.15
N ALA A 27 -13.74 -3.79 -4.73
CA ALA A 27 -13.62 -5.18 -4.29
C ALA A 27 -13.03 -6.04 -5.40
N TYR A 28 -12.18 -7.01 -5.03
CA TYR A 28 -11.54 -7.93 -5.98
C TYR A 28 -11.72 -9.37 -5.55
N ALA A 29 -11.98 -10.28 -6.50
CA ALA A 29 -12.12 -11.71 -6.23
C ALA A 29 -10.78 -12.42 -5.91
N LYS A 30 -9.62 -11.79 -6.17
CA LYS A 30 -8.29 -12.36 -5.91
C LYS A 30 -7.47 -11.44 -5.02
N ARG A 31 -6.71 -12.06 -4.11
CA ARG A 31 -5.83 -11.36 -3.16
C ARG A 31 -4.71 -10.57 -3.85
N ASP A 32 -4.17 -11.08 -4.95
CA ASP A 32 -3.11 -10.40 -5.71
C ASP A 32 -3.57 -9.06 -6.29
N HIS A 33 -4.85 -8.98 -6.69
CA HIS A 33 -5.44 -7.75 -7.23
C HIS A 33 -5.67 -6.71 -6.12
N VAL A 34 -6.19 -7.10 -4.95
CA VAL A 34 -6.30 -6.18 -3.80
C VAL A 34 -4.93 -5.68 -3.37
N THR A 35 -3.94 -6.57 -3.27
CA THR A 35 -2.58 -6.22 -2.82
C THR A 35 -1.91 -5.24 -3.78
N SER A 36 -2.14 -5.41 -5.09
CA SER A 36 -1.66 -4.47 -6.11
C SER A 36 -2.42 -3.15 -6.05
N HIS A 37 -3.73 -3.20 -5.85
CA HIS A 37 -4.58 -2.01 -5.70
C HIS A 37 -4.19 -1.18 -4.48
N LEU A 38 -3.88 -1.78 -3.33
CA LEU A 38 -3.44 -1.05 -2.14
C LEU A 38 -2.18 -0.18 -2.37
N ARG A 39 -1.38 -0.48 -3.40
CA ARG A 39 -0.22 0.34 -3.80
C ARG A 39 -0.60 1.69 -4.43
N ILE A 40 -1.85 1.88 -4.86
CA ILE A 40 -2.34 3.19 -5.34
C ILE A 40 -2.64 4.11 -4.16
N HIS A 41 -3.11 3.51 -3.06
CA HIS A 41 -3.48 4.22 -1.85
C HIS A 41 -2.27 4.57 -0.99
N VAL A 42 -1.38 3.60 -0.82
CA VAL A 42 -0.04 3.81 -0.30
C VAL A 42 0.88 3.86 -1.51
N PRO A 43 1.18 5.04 -2.10
CA PRO A 43 2.26 5.12 -3.07
C PRO A 43 3.50 4.62 -2.35
N LEU A 44 3.87 3.35 -2.59
CA LEU A 44 5.05 2.72 -2.02
C LEU A 44 6.23 3.47 -2.60
N LYS A 45 6.58 4.50 -1.85
CA LYS A 45 7.75 5.32 -1.99
C LYS A 45 8.64 4.79 -0.88
N PRO A 46 9.38 3.69 -1.13
CA PRO A 46 10.19 3.03 -0.11
C PRO A 46 11.26 3.96 0.47
N HIS A 47 11.49 5.11 -0.17
CA HIS A 47 12.47 6.11 0.22
C HIS A 47 11.75 7.32 0.83
N VAL A 48 11.56 7.32 2.14
CA VAL A 48 10.97 8.43 2.88
C VAL A 48 12.09 9.27 3.50
N CYS A 49 12.00 10.60 3.36
CA CYS A 49 12.90 11.52 4.03
C CYS A 49 12.59 11.55 5.54
N PRO A 50 13.59 11.35 6.42
CA PRO A 50 13.38 11.38 7.87
C PRO A 50 13.13 12.79 8.43
N ILE A 51 13.52 13.84 7.69
CA ILE A 51 13.42 15.24 8.15
C ILE A 51 12.03 15.81 7.87
N CYS A 52 11.50 15.65 6.65
CA CYS A 52 10.22 16.22 6.25
C CYS A 52 9.12 15.19 5.94
N SER A 53 9.38 13.90 6.18
CA SER A 53 8.46 12.78 5.90
C SER A 53 8.00 12.69 4.44
N ARG A 54 8.71 13.36 3.52
CA ARG A 54 8.37 13.33 2.09
C ARG A 54 8.86 12.02 1.48
N ALA A 55 7.96 11.35 0.78
CA ALA A 55 8.23 10.03 0.22
C ALA A 55 8.61 10.12 -1.27
N PHE A 56 9.61 9.36 -1.69
CA PHE A 56 10.19 9.29 -3.03
C PHE A 56 10.15 7.87 -3.61
N LYS A 57 9.97 7.79 -4.94
CA LYS A 57 9.86 6.51 -5.66
C LYS A 57 11.22 5.83 -5.86
N ARG A 58 12.29 6.60 -5.97
CA ARG A 58 13.66 6.10 -6.23
C ARG A 58 14.64 6.63 -5.18
N PRO A 59 15.70 5.87 -4.85
CA PRO A 59 16.66 6.28 -3.84
C PRO A 59 17.48 7.50 -4.28
N GLN A 60 17.74 7.67 -5.58
CA GLN A 60 18.46 8.86 -6.07
C GLN A 60 17.68 10.16 -5.89
N ASP A 61 16.35 10.10 -5.94
CA ASP A 61 15.50 11.28 -5.78
C ASP A 61 15.49 11.69 -4.30
N LEU A 62 15.41 10.71 -3.39
CA LEU A 62 15.62 10.95 -1.97
C LEU A 62 17.02 11.54 -1.71
N LYS A 63 18.08 10.98 -2.27
CA LYS A 63 19.46 11.45 -2.03
C LYS A 63 19.71 12.87 -2.54
N LYS A 64 19.09 13.27 -3.66
CA LYS A 64 19.13 14.66 -4.13
C LYS A 64 18.33 15.58 -3.22
N HIS A 65 17.16 15.13 -2.79
CA HIS A 65 16.31 15.87 -1.89
C HIS A 65 16.94 16.06 -0.50
N ASP A 66 17.63 15.05 0.01
CA ASP A 66 18.35 15.09 1.30
C ASP A 66 19.47 16.12 1.30
N LYS A 67 20.09 16.38 0.15
CA LYS A 67 21.07 17.47 -0.02
C LYS A 67 20.47 18.88 -0.05
N LEU A 68 19.16 18.99 -0.25
CA LEU A 68 18.43 20.27 -0.29
C LEU A 68 17.81 20.62 1.07
N HIS A 69 17.88 19.70 2.03
CA HIS A 69 17.70 20.02 3.44
C HIS A 69 18.93 20.78 3.95
#